data_AF-A0A748SQ68-F1
#
_entry.id   AF-A0A748SQ68-F1
#
_cell.length_a   1.000
_cell.length_b   1.000
_cell.length_c   1.000
_cell.angle_alpha   90.00
_cell.angle_beta   90.00
_cell.angle_gamma   90.00
#
_symmetry.space_group_name_H-M   'P 1'
#
loop_
_entity.id
_entity.type
_entity.pdbx_description
1 polymer ?
#
loop_
_entity_poly.entity_id
_entity_poly.type
_entity_poly.pdbx_seq_one_letter_code
_entity_poly.pdbx_strand_id
1 'polypeptide(L)'
;AAKNGKVQLSFTGPQVTGQAEELATNGGTGTAIVVQAAGKNVSFDGTAGDAYPLKDGDNVLHYTALVKKANGGTVSEGAFSAVATFNLSYQ
;
A
#
# COMPACT_ATOMS: atom_id res chain seq x y z
N ALA A 1 4.17 33.35 4.35
CA ALA A 1 4.52 32.27 5.29
C ALA A 1 4.53 30.97 4.50
N ALA A 2 5.57 30.14 4.61
CA ALA A 2 5.58 28.83 3.98
C ALA A 2 4.45 27.98 4.58
N LYS A 3 3.59 27.40 3.73
CA LYS A 3 2.55 26.49 4.21
C LYS A 3 3.20 25.17 4.63
N ASN A 4 3.15 24.85 5.91
CA ASN A 4 3.60 23.57 6.45
C ASN A 4 2.55 22.46 6.21
N GLY A 5 2.00 22.39 5.00
CA GLY A 5 0.97 21.41 4.66
C GLY A 5 1.55 20.00 4.68
N LYS A 6 0.80 19.05 5.23
CA LYS A 6 1.15 17.64 5.17
C LYS A 6 -0.02 16.85 4.61
N VAL A 7 0.27 15.68 4.05
CA VAL A 7 -0.74 14.73 3.61
C VAL A 7 -0.44 13.35 4.16
N GLN A 8 -1.48 12.65 4.60
CA GLN A 8 -1.42 11.26 5.02
C GLN A 8 -2.27 10.41 4.09
N LEU A 9 -1.81 9.20 3.85
CA LEU A 9 -2.52 8.21 3.05
C LEU A 9 -2.91 7.03 3.92
N SER A 10 -4.15 6.59 3.78
CA SER A 10 -4.61 5.30 4.30
C SER A 10 -5.02 4.42 3.16
N PHE A 11 -4.46 3.20 3.10
CA PHE A 11 -4.78 2.21 2.09
C PHE A 11 -5.76 1.19 2.66
N THR A 12 -6.71 0.75 1.85
CA THR A 12 -7.68 -0.30 2.19
C THR A 12 -7.79 -1.30 1.05
N GLY A 13 -7.75 -2.58 1.38
CA GLY A 13 -7.93 -3.65 0.41
C GLY A 13 -8.03 -5.03 1.09
N PRO A 14 -8.31 -6.10 0.33
CA PRO A 14 -8.31 -7.46 0.85
C PRO A 14 -6.91 -7.85 1.34
N GLN A 15 -6.80 -8.39 2.54
CA GLN A 15 -5.52 -8.74 3.15
C GLN A 15 -5.32 -10.25 3.17
N VAL A 16 -4.06 -10.68 3.14
CA VAL A 16 -3.72 -12.04 3.58
C VAL A 16 -4.03 -12.15 5.07
N THR A 17 -4.70 -13.24 5.50
CA THR A 17 -5.19 -13.39 6.87
C THR A 17 -4.08 -13.17 7.90
N GLY A 18 -4.28 -12.18 8.78
CA GLY A 18 -3.33 -11.81 9.84
C GLY A 18 -2.10 -11.04 9.35
N GLN A 19 -2.08 -10.57 8.10
CA GLN A 19 -0.95 -9.86 7.49
C GLN A 19 -1.43 -8.55 6.88
N ALA A 20 -1.52 -7.51 7.70
CA ALA A 20 -2.12 -6.24 7.28
C ALA A 20 -1.34 -5.54 6.14
N GLU A 21 -0.05 -5.84 6.02
CA GLU A 21 0.88 -5.28 5.01
C GLU A 21 0.94 -6.11 3.72
N GLU A 22 0.14 -7.16 3.60
CA GLU A 22 0.05 -8.00 2.40
C GLU A 22 -1.32 -7.86 1.75
N LEU A 23 -1.36 -7.20 0.60
CA LEU A 23 -2.55 -7.15 -0.24
C LEU A 23 -2.75 -8.52 -0.90
N ALA A 24 -3.85 -9.17 -0.56
CA ALA A 24 -4.24 -10.44 -1.17
C ALA A 24 -4.53 -10.24 -2.65
N THR A 25 -4.10 -11.21 -3.46
CA THR A 25 -4.37 -11.23 -4.90
C THR A 25 -5.49 -12.22 -5.23
N ASN A 26 -6.24 -11.91 -6.27
CA ASN A 26 -7.16 -12.83 -6.94
C ASN A 26 -6.40 -13.65 -7.97
N GLY A 27 -6.90 -14.84 -8.29
CA GLY A 27 -6.32 -15.73 -9.31
C GLY A 27 -5.75 -17.04 -8.77
N GLY A 28 -5.69 -17.20 -7.44
CA GLY A 28 -5.32 -18.48 -6.81
C GLY A 28 -3.84 -18.86 -6.96
N THR A 29 -2.97 -17.89 -7.26
CA THR A 29 -1.51 -18.04 -7.48
C THR A 29 -0.72 -18.19 -6.18
N GLY A 30 -1.34 -18.00 -5.01
CA GLY A 30 -0.67 -17.98 -3.71
C GLY A 30 0.32 -16.81 -3.54
N THR A 31 0.14 -15.71 -4.28
CA THR A 31 0.96 -14.50 -4.20
C THR A 31 0.25 -13.36 -3.47
N ALA A 32 1.03 -12.44 -2.91
CA ALA A 32 0.58 -11.20 -2.31
C ALA A 32 1.37 -10.02 -2.88
N ILE A 33 0.78 -8.83 -2.83
CA ILE A 33 1.45 -7.57 -3.16
C ILE A 33 1.81 -6.84 -1.88
N VAL A 34 3.05 -6.37 -1.78
CA VAL A 34 3.50 -5.44 -0.75
C VAL A 34 3.77 -4.09 -1.40
N VAL A 35 3.25 -3.04 -0.81
CA VAL A 35 3.53 -1.65 -1.23
C VAL A 35 4.42 -1.00 -0.18
N GLN A 36 5.46 -0.32 -0.64
CA GLN A 36 6.46 0.32 0.20
C GLN A 36 6.60 1.80 -0.11
N ALA A 37 6.85 2.57 0.94
CA ALA A 37 7.06 4.01 0.89
C ALA A 37 8.16 4.38 1.87
N ALA A 38 9.19 5.10 1.41
CA ALA A 38 10.32 5.50 2.25
C ALA A 38 10.94 4.36 3.08
N GLY A 39 10.96 3.13 2.53
CA GLY A 39 11.51 1.94 3.20
C GLY A 39 10.58 1.28 4.22
N LYS A 40 9.35 1.76 4.38
CA LYS A 40 8.32 1.15 5.23
C LYS A 40 7.22 0.50 4.38
N ASN A 41 6.66 -0.60 4.87
CA ASN A 41 5.50 -1.22 4.25
C ASN A 41 4.23 -0.42 4.54
N VAL A 42 3.28 -0.51 3.63
CA VAL A 42 1.94 0.07 3.75
C VAL A 42 0.99 -1.00 4.30
N SER A 43 0.19 -0.65 5.31
CA SER A 43 -0.94 -1.45 5.76
C SER A 43 -2.18 -1.20 4.91
N PHE A 44 -2.93 -2.26 4.60
CA PHE A 44 -4.16 -2.23 3.81
C PHE A 44 -5.45 -2.30 4.68
N ASP A 45 -5.35 -2.02 5.98
CA ASP A 45 -6.47 -2.06 6.94
C ASP A 45 -7.15 -0.69 7.16
N GLY A 46 -6.74 0.33 6.39
CA GLY A 46 -7.19 1.70 6.57
C GLY A 46 -6.39 2.51 7.59
N THR A 47 -5.35 1.93 8.22
CA THR A 47 -4.44 2.69 9.07
C THR A 47 -3.68 3.72 8.24
N ALA A 48 -3.63 4.96 8.73
CA ALA A 48 -2.88 6.03 8.09
C ALA A 48 -1.37 5.79 8.24
N GLY A 49 -0.64 5.94 7.14
CA GLY A 49 0.82 5.94 7.16
C GLY A 49 1.43 7.25 7.67
N ASP A 50 2.74 7.36 7.53
CA ASP A 50 3.48 8.57 7.86
C ASP A 50 3.02 9.76 7.02
N ALA A 51 3.08 10.96 7.61
CA ALA A 51 2.73 12.19 6.94
C ALA A 51 3.83 12.65 5.97
N TYR A 52 3.44 12.94 4.72
CA TYR A 52 4.32 13.51 3.71
C TYR A 52 4.28 15.03 3.76
N PRO A 53 5.43 15.71 3.89
CA PRO A 53 5.49 17.15 3.77
C PRO A 53 5.21 17.58 2.33
N LEU A 54 4.34 18.57 2.16
CA LEU A 54 4.07 19.18 0.87
C LEU A 54 4.94 20.42 0.67
N LYS A 55 5.39 20.64 -0.56
CA LYS A 55 6.01 21.89 -1.01
C LYS A 55 5.03 22.73 -1.82
N ASP A 56 5.29 24.01 -1.95
CA ASP A 56 4.53 24.87 -2.85
C ASP A 56 4.65 24.36 -4.30
N GLY A 57 3.52 24.40 -5.03
CA GLY A 57 3.41 23.85 -6.38
C GLY A 57 3.13 22.35 -6.40
N ASP A 58 3.70 21.65 -7.37
CA ASP A 58 3.39 20.24 -7.62
C ASP A 58 4.10 19.30 -6.64
N ASN A 59 3.38 18.27 -6.20
CA ASN A 59 3.88 17.23 -5.32
C ASN A 59 3.58 15.86 -5.93
N VAL A 60 4.56 14.96 -5.88
CA VAL A 60 4.44 13.57 -6.33
C VAL A 60 4.85 12.66 -5.18
N LEU A 61 3.98 11.71 -4.85
CA LEU A 61 4.23 10.71 -3.81
C LEU A 61 4.76 9.44 -4.49
N HIS A 62 5.90 8.93 -4.02
CA HIS A 62 6.55 7.76 -4.61
C HIS A 62 6.34 6.52 -3.74
N TYR A 63 5.83 5.46 -4.37
CA TYR A 63 5.65 4.14 -3.78
C TYR A 63 6.22 3.07 -4.72
N THR A 64 6.66 1.95 -4.14
CA THR A 64 7.10 0.77 -4.88
C THR A 64 6.15 -0.38 -4.57
N ALA A 65 5.71 -1.11 -5.59
CA ALA A 65 4.92 -2.33 -5.42
C ALA A 65 5.75 -3.56 -5.80
N LEU A 66 5.71 -4.58 -4.95
CA LEU A 66 6.44 -5.84 -5.13
C LEU A 66 5.46 -7.00 -5.00
N VAL A 67 5.69 -8.06 -5.77
CA VAL A 67 4.94 -9.32 -5.64
C VAL A 67 5.83 -10.32 -4.91
N LYS A 68 5.27 -11.01 -3.92
CA LYS A 68 5.93 -12.10 -3.19
C LYS A 68 4.98 -13.29 -3.04
N LYS A 69 5.51 -14.44 -2.65
CA LYS A 69 4.68 -15.52 -2.11
C LYS A 69 3.92 -14.99 -0.88
N ALA A 70 2.61 -15.21 -0.83
CA ALA A 70 1.81 -14.84 0.34
C ALA A 70 2.31 -15.58 1.59
N ASN A 71 2.21 -14.95 2.75
CA ASN A 71 2.46 -15.64 4.01
C ASN A 71 1.42 -16.77 4.18
N GLY A 72 1.90 -17.99 4.45
CA GLY A 72 1.05 -19.20 4.46
C GLY A 72 0.61 -19.72 3.08
N GLY A 73 0.92 -19.01 2.00
CA GLY A 73 0.60 -19.44 0.63
C GLY A 73 1.62 -20.39 0.01
N THR A 74 1.15 -21.17 -0.96
CA THR A 74 1.95 -21.98 -1.89
C THR A 74 1.83 -21.37 -3.28
N VAL A 75 2.95 -21.07 -3.94
CA VAL A 75 2.93 -20.46 -5.28
C VAL A 75 2.45 -21.48 -6.29
N SER A 76 1.53 -21.06 -7.16
CA SER A 76 1.04 -21.81 -8.32
C SER A 76 1.07 -20.94 -9.57
N GLU A 77 1.15 -21.58 -10.73
CA GLU A 77 1.12 -20.90 -12.03
C GLU A 77 -0.26 -20.29 -12.30
N GLY A 78 -0.26 -19.07 -12.84
CA GLY A 78 -1.50 -18.37 -13.21
C GLY A 78 -1.32 -16.85 -13.24
N ALA A 79 -2.32 -16.16 -13.77
CA ALA A 79 -2.41 -14.72 -13.67
C ALA A 79 -2.94 -14.30 -12.29
N PHE A 80 -2.51 -13.14 -11.80
CA PHE A 80 -3.02 -12.54 -10.57
C PHE A 80 -3.52 -11.11 -10.81
N SER A 81 -4.46 -10.65 -9.99
CA SER A 81 -4.94 -9.27 -9.98
C SER A 81 -5.28 -8.81 -8.57
N ALA A 82 -5.20 -7.51 -8.29
CA ALA A 82 -5.60 -6.95 -7.01
C ALA A 82 -6.04 -5.49 -7.17
N VAL A 83 -6.88 -5.02 -6.24
CA VAL A 83 -7.32 -3.63 -6.17
C VAL A 83 -7.21 -3.18 -4.72
N ALA A 84 -6.60 -2.01 -4.51
CA ALA A 84 -6.60 -1.30 -3.23
C ALA A 84 -7.12 0.12 -3.46
N THR A 85 -7.85 0.63 -2.46
CA THR A 85 -8.29 2.03 -2.41
C THR A 85 -7.36 2.80 -1.50
N PHE A 86 -7.07 4.06 -1.81
CA PHE A 86 -6.34 4.95 -0.92
C PHE A 86 -7.09 6.26 -0.72
N ASN A 87 -7.10 6.76 0.51
CA ASN A 87 -7.66 8.06 0.87
C ASN A 87 -6.54 9.04 1.20
N LEU A 88 -6.69 10.30 0.80
CA LEU A 88 -5.78 11.38 1.15
C LEU A 88 -6.43 12.26 2.21
N SER A 89 -5.73 12.45 3.34
CA SER A 89 -6.09 13.43 4.36
C SER A 89 -5.03 14.52 4.37
N TYR A 90 -5.44 15.78 4.22
CA TYR A 90 -4.56 16.94 4.31
C TYR A 90 -4.60 17.51 5.73
N GLN A 91 -3.45 17.83 6.31
CA GLN A 91 -3.30 18.44 7.63
C GLN A 91 -2.90 19.91 7.54
#